data_AF-A0A6B2SJI8-F1
#
_entry.id   AF-A0A6B2SJI8-F1
#
_cell.length_a   1.000
_cell.length_b   1.000
_cell.length_c   1.000
_cell.angle_alpha   90.00
_cell.angle_beta   90.00
_cell.angle_gamma   90.00
#
_symmetry.space_group_name_H-M   'P 1'
#
loop_
_entity.id
_entity.type
_entity.pdbx_description
1 polymer ?
#
loop_
_entity_poly.entity_id
_entity_poly.type
_entity_poly.pdbx_seq_one_letter_code
_entity_poly.pdbx_strand_id
1 'polypeptide(L)'
;QRPGLAVRLGHIELNEPLLTDTLQDLTAQATGQAVGRAVGQAVLVPLLLSRGQHVKRDIPAAAACFPDLGTRVAAPLGPHPLLAEALHARLLQAGWPE
;
A
#
# COMPACT_ATOMS: atom_id res chain seq x y z
N GLN A 1 -14.37 -3.99 10.00
CA GLN A 1 -13.22 -3.05 10.07
C GLN A 1 -12.19 -3.59 11.07
N ARG A 2 -10.91 -3.21 10.96
CA ARG A 2 -9.85 -3.60 11.92
C ARG A 2 -9.33 -2.36 12.67
N PRO A 3 -10.13 -1.77 13.59
CA PRO A 3 -9.68 -0.65 14.40
C PRO A 3 -8.46 -1.08 15.23
N GLY A 4 -7.36 -0.34 15.16
CA GLY A 4 -6.08 -0.69 15.82
C GLY A 4 -5.05 -1.35 14.91
N LEU A 5 -5.38 -1.68 13.66
CA LEU A 5 -4.36 -2.05 12.67
C LEU A 5 -3.45 -0.85 12.40
N ALA A 6 -2.15 -1.01 12.61
CA ALA A 6 -1.18 0.02 12.31
C ALA A 6 -1.12 0.28 10.80
N VAL A 7 -1.39 1.52 10.39
CA VAL A 7 -1.27 1.98 9.00
C VAL A 7 -0.11 2.97 8.93
N ARG A 8 0.67 2.87 7.86
CA ARG A 8 1.77 3.78 7.52
C ARG A 8 1.60 4.20 6.06
N LEU A 9 1.96 5.44 5.76
CA LEU A 9 2.08 5.91 4.37
C LEU A 9 3.40 5.44 3.79
N GLY A 10 3.46 5.31 2.47
CA GLY A 10 4.69 5.02 1.74
C GLY A 10 4.47 5.36 0.27
N HIS A 11 5.26 6.30 -0.25
CA HIS A 11 5.19 6.75 -1.63
C HIS A 11 6.28 6.07 -2.45
N ILE A 12 5.94 5.71 -3.69
CA ILE A 12 6.92 5.07 -4.59
C ILE A 12 8.04 6.05 -4.93
N GLU A 13 7.67 7.32 -5.14
CA GLU A 13 8.56 8.40 -5.53
C GLU A 13 7.94 9.77 -5.20
N LEU A 14 8.73 10.83 -5.38
CA LEU A 14 8.39 12.26 -5.30
C LEU A 14 8.00 12.81 -3.92
N ASN A 15 7.37 12.02 -3.07
CA ASN A 15 6.86 12.48 -1.77
C ASN A 15 7.38 11.63 -0.62
N GLU A 16 7.43 12.23 0.56
CA GLU A 16 7.77 11.54 1.79
C GLU A 16 6.51 11.11 2.57
N PRO A 17 6.59 10.01 3.33
CA PRO A 17 7.72 9.09 3.42
C PRO A 17 7.82 8.21 2.16
N LEU A 18 9.04 7.86 1.74
CA LEU A 18 9.25 6.87 0.68
C LEU A 18 8.88 5.48 1.17
N LEU A 19 8.45 4.63 0.24
CA LEU A 19 8.08 3.24 0.54
C LEU A 19 9.28 2.46 1.12
N THR A 20 10.48 2.66 0.58
CA THR A 20 11.70 2.01 1.06
C THR A 20 12.00 2.39 2.50
N ASP A 21 11.90 3.67 2.84
CA ASP A 21 12.20 4.17 4.18
C ASP A 21 11.19 3.62 5.19
N THR A 22 9.91 3.59 4.80
CA THR A 22 8.84 2.99 5.60
C THR A 22 9.08 1.51 5.86
N LEU A 23 9.53 0.75 4.85
CA LEU A 23 9.84 -0.67 5.00
C LEU A 23 11.09 -0.91 5.84
N GLN A 24 12.09 -0.05 5.72
CA GLN A 24 13.28 -0.08 6.56
C GLN A 24 12.92 0.13 8.04
N ASP A 25 12.12 1.14 8.34
CA ASP A 25 11.66 1.42 9.71
C ASP A 25 10.85 0.26 10.30
N LEU A 26 9.94 -0.32 9.50
CA LEU A 26 9.18 -1.50 9.92
C LEU A 26 10.08 -2.70 10.18
N THR A 27 11.10 -2.91 9.34
CA THR A 27 12.08 -3.98 9.52
C THR A 27 12.92 -3.77 10.79
N ALA A 28 13.35 -2.54 11.07
CA ALA A 28 14.10 -2.20 12.27
C ALA A 28 13.27 -2.36 13.56
N GLN A 29 12.00 -1.93 13.54
CA GLN A 29 11.08 -2.10 14.68
C GLN A 29 10.81 -3.56 14.99
N ALA A 30 10.66 -4.36 13.94
CA ALA A 30 10.57 -5.79 14.05
C ALA A 30 11.83 -6.37 14.71
N THR A 31 13.04 -6.05 14.23
CA THR A 31 14.29 -6.73 14.64
C THR A 31 14.71 -6.41 16.07
N GLY A 32 14.38 -5.22 16.55
CA GLY A 32 14.53 -4.89 17.97
C GLY A 32 13.64 -5.73 18.90
N GLN A 33 12.66 -6.46 18.37
CA GLN A 33 11.65 -7.20 19.15
C GLN A 33 11.71 -8.73 19.02
N ALA A 34 12.44 -9.31 18.07
CA ALA A 34 12.37 -10.77 17.84
C ALA A 34 13.74 -11.48 17.80
N VAL A 35 13.83 -12.61 18.53
CA VAL A 35 14.89 -13.62 18.41
C VAL A 35 14.33 -14.80 17.60
N GLY A 36 14.87 -15.06 16.40
CA GLY A 36 14.79 -16.38 15.74
C GLY A 36 13.72 -16.65 14.66
N ARG A 37 12.97 -15.65 14.15
CA ARG A 37 12.05 -15.83 13.01
C ARG A 37 11.83 -14.52 12.23
N ALA A 38 11.42 -14.59 10.96
CA ALA A 38 11.05 -13.43 10.14
C ALA A 38 10.18 -12.47 10.95
N VAL A 39 10.61 -11.23 10.97
CA VAL A 39 10.58 -10.46 12.20
C VAL A 39 9.33 -9.56 12.25
N GLY A 40 8.60 -9.43 11.14
CA GLY A 40 7.31 -8.75 11.07
C GLY A 40 6.53 -9.12 9.79
N GLN A 41 5.25 -8.72 9.71
CA GLN A 41 4.41 -8.91 8.52
C GLN A 41 3.78 -7.59 8.09
N ALA A 42 3.73 -7.33 6.79
CA ALA A 42 3.12 -6.14 6.22
C ALA A 42 2.31 -6.47 4.95
N VAL A 43 1.20 -5.76 4.74
CA VAL A 43 0.45 -5.80 3.48
C VAL A 43 0.58 -4.44 2.81
N LEU A 44 1.20 -4.42 1.64
CA LEU A 44 1.27 -3.23 0.80
C LEU A 44 -0.04 -3.11 0.04
N VAL A 45 -0.76 -2.01 0.25
CA VAL A 45 -2.04 -1.71 -0.42
C VAL A 45 -1.80 -0.57 -1.41
N PRO A 46 -1.68 -0.86 -2.72
CA PRO A 46 -1.45 0.19 -3.70
C PRO A 46 -2.70 1.05 -3.86
N LEU A 47 -2.59 2.35 -3.57
CA LEU A 47 -3.63 3.34 -3.86
C LEU A 47 -3.59 3.76 -5.34
N LEU A 48 -3.60 2.76 -6.23
CA LEU A 48 -3.51 2.91 -7.67
C LEU A 48 -4.76 2.32 -8.33
N LEU A 49 -5.32 3.03 -9.32
CA LEU A 49 -6.57 2.61 -9.96
C LEU A 49 -6.41 1.41 -10.89
N SER A 50 -5.23 1.17 -11.45
CA SER A 50 -5.05 0.13 -12.47
C SER A 50 -3.68 -0.56 -12.38
N ARG A 51 -3.55 -1.67 -13.11
CA ARG A 51 -2.32 -2.48 -13.18
C ARG A 51 -1.28 -1.87 -14.13
N GLY A 52 -0.60 -0.81 -13.67
CA GLY A 52 0.52 -0.15 -14.36
C GLY A 52 1.90 -0.63 -13.94
N GLN A 53 2.95 0.09 -14.38
CA GLN A 53 4.37 -0.15 -14.07
C GLN A 53 4.63 -0.29 -12.56
N HIS A 54 4.14 0.68 -11.78
CA HIS A 54 4.27 0.71 -10.32
C HIS A 54 3.78 -0.57 -9.62
N VAL A 55 2.61 -1.08 -10.04
CA VAL A 55 2.03 -2.30 -9.47
C VAL A 55 2.83 -3.53 -9.89
N LYS A 56 3.29 -3.57 -11.14
CA LYS A 56 3.94 -4.75 -11.72
C LYS A 56 5.40 -4.90 -11.32
N ARG A 57 6.09 -3.80 -11.05
CA ARG A 57 7.56 -3.79 -10.94
C ARG A 57 8.04 -3.03 -9.72
N ASP A 58 7.67 -1.75 -9.58
CA ASP A 58 8.35 -0.89 -8.60
C ASP A 58 7.99 -1.27 -7.16
N ILE A 59 6.71 -1.51 -6.86
CA ILE A 59 6.28 -1.96 -5.53
C ILE A 59 6.84 -3.36 -5.19
N PRO A 60 6.71 -4.38 -6.06
CA PRO A 60 7.34 -5.68 -5.80
C PRO A 60 8.86 -5.60 -5.64
N ALA A 61 9.54 -4.77 -6.43
CA ALA A 61 10.99 -4.60 -6.33
C ALA A 61 11.40 -3.98 -5.00
N ALA A 62 10.71 -2.91 -4.57
CA ALA A 62 10.96 -2.30 -3.25
C ALA A 62 10.73 -3.29 -2.11
N ALA A 63 9.66 -4.10 -2.18
CA ALA A 63 9.38 -5.12 -1.17
C ALA A 63 10.45 -6.23 -1.12
N ALA A 64 10.99 -6.65 -2.27
CA ALA A 64 12.01 -7.67 -2.37
C ALA A 64 13.36 -7.27 -1.73
N CYS A 65 13.61 -5.97 -1.55
CA CYS A 65 14.79 -5.46 -0.83
C CYS A 65 14.74 -5.73 0.68
N PHE A 66 13.61 -6.15 1.24
CA PHE A 66 13.43 -6.39 2.68
C PHE A 66 12.95 -7.84 2.95
N PRO A 67 13.79 -8.86 2.67
CA PRO A 67 13.39 -10.27 2.78
C PRO A 67 13.05 -10.72 4.21
N ASP A 68 13.57 -10.03 5.22
CA ASP A 68 13.31 -10.34 6.64
C ASP A 68 11.91 -9.87 7.11
N LEU A 69 11.24 -9.03 6.31
CA LEU A 69 9.88 -8.57 6.51
C LEU A 69 8.94 -9.37 5.61
N GLY A 70 8.00 -10.11 6.20
CA GLY A 70 6.99 -10.88 5.46
C GLY A 70 6.00 -9.96 4.76
N THR A 71 6.30 -9.55 3.52
CA THR A 71 5.46 -8.63 2.74
C THR A 71 4.47 -9.37 1.82
N ARG A 72 3.27 -8.83 1.69
CA ARG A 72 2.29 -9.22 0.64
C ARG A 72 1.80 -7.97 -0.07
N VAL A 73 1.70 -8.02 -1.39
CA VAL A 73 1.17 -6.90 -2.18
C VAL A 73 -0.28 -7.20 -2.56
N ALA A 74 -1.20 -6.32 -2.17
CA ALA A 74 -2.60 -6.41 -2.56
C ALA A 74 -2.78 -6.07 -4.04
N ALA A 75 -3.93 -6.43 -4.61
CA ALA A 75 -4.32 -5.92 -5.92
C ALA A 75 -4.48 -4.39 -5.89
N PRO A 76 -4.24 -3.69 -7.02
CA PRO A 76 -4.64 -2.29 -7.14
C PRO A 76 -6.17 -2.16 -7.06
N LEU A 77 -6.66 -0.94 -6.87
CA LEU A 77 -8.08 -0.66 -6.57
C LEU A 77 -9.06 -1.03 -7.71
N GLY A 78 -8.59 -1.07 -8.95
CA GLY A 78 -9.45 -1.15 -10.14
C GLY A 78 -10.26 -2.44 -10.31
N PRO A 79 -10.96 -2.54 -11.47
CA PRO A 79 -12.36 -2.13 -11.53
C PRO A 79 -13.16 -2.71 -10.36
N HIS A 80 -13.74 -1.82 -9.55
CA HIS A 80 -14.56 -2.20 -8.40
C HIS A 80 -15.87 -1.39 -8.40
N PRO A 81 -17.04 -1.98 -8.12
CA PRO A 81 -18.33 -1.26 -8.12
C PRO A 81 -18.30 0.02 -7.28
N LEU A 82 -17.70 -0.02 -6.09
CA LEU A 82 -17.53 1.14 -5.23
C LEU A 82 -16.75 2.32 -5.87
N LEU A 83 -15.85 2.06 -6.82
CA LEU A 83 -15.18 3.15 -7.55
C LEU A 83 -16.12 3.82 -8.55
N ALA A 84 -17.01 3.05 -9.19
CA ALA A 84 -18.04 3.60 -10.06
C ALA A 84 -19.08 4.39 -9.27
N GLU A 85 -19.52 3.87 -8.12
CA GLU A 85 -20.40 4.59 -7.19
C GLU A 85 -19.76 5.90 -6.69
N ALA A 86 -18.47 5.85 -6.29
CA ALA A 86 -17.75 7.04 -5.88
C ALA A 86 -17.63 8.07 -7.01
N LEU A 87 -17.34 7.63 -8.25
CA LEU A 87 -17.28 8.52 -9.42
C LEU A 87 -18.65 9.15 -9.69
N HIS A 88 -19.72 8.36 -9.68
CA HIS A 88 -21.09 8.85 -9.89
C HIS A 88 -21.47 9.89 -8.83
N ALA A 89 -21.21 9.61 -7.55
CA ALA A 89 -21.45 10.57 -6.47
C ALA A 89 -20.68 11.90 -6.68
N ARG A 90 -19.44 11.84 -7.19
CA ARG A 90 -18.65 13.04 -7.50
C ARG A 90 -19.19 13.82 -8.70
N LEU A 91 -19.74 13.15 -9.70
CA LEU A 91 -20.41 13.79 -10.84
C LEU A 91 -21.69 14.51 -10.40
N LEU A 92 -22.53 13.87 -9.58
CA LEU A 92 -23.72 14.51 -9.01
C LEU A 92 -23.35 15.73 -8.17
N GLN A 93 -22.31 15.63 -7.33
CA GLN A 93 -21.79 16.76 -6.56
C GLN A 93 -21.28 17.91 -7.46
N ALA A 94 -20.83 17.62 -8.68
CA ALA A 94 -20.40 18.61 -9.66
C ALA A 94 -21.54 19.17 -10.53
N GLY A 95 -22.80 18.75 -10.30
CA GLY A 95 -23.97 19.21 -11.05
C GLY A 95 -24.25 18.43 -12.34
N TRP A 96 -23.70 17.22 -12.50
CA TRP A 96 -24.06 16.34 -13.60
C TRP A 96 -25.55 15.98 -13.50
N PRO A 97 -26.32 16.07 -14.61
CA PRO A 97 -27.73 15.71 -14.60
C PRO A 97 -27.89 14.19 -14.38
N GLU A 98 -28.90 13.80 -13.61
CA GLU A 98 -29.29 12.38 -13.48
C GLU A 98 -29.74 11.78 -14.81
#